data_AF-F0GL33-F1
#
_entry.id   AF-F0GL33-F1
#
_cell.length_a   1.000
_cell.length_b   1.000
_cell.length_c   1.000
_cell.angle_alpha   90.00
_cell.angle_beta   90.00
_cell.angle_gamma   90.00
#
_symmetry.space_group_name_H-M   'P 1'
#
loop_
_entity.id
_entity.type
_entity.pdbx_description
1 polymer ?
#
loop_
_entity_poly.entity_id
_entity_poly.type
_entity_poly.pdbx_seq_one_letter_code
_entity_poly.pdbx_strand_id
1 'polypeptide(L)'
;MVETIEIGPAPCDEACAQVGDMRYLERSRAECTAFINQIRRTLGEPPDGASLFIKSSAHDFGTYWEVVVKVTGGLSADAREAAIAYAYRCESESPTTWDDDARRELTEAGFPVSEVV
;
A
#
# COMPACT_ATOMS: atom_id res chain seq x y z
N MET A 1 -13.21 -15.49 -9.75
CA MET A 1 -11.76 -15.50 -9.52
C MET A 1 -11.41 -14.31 -8.65
N VAL A 2 -10.53 -14.51 -7.65
CA VAL A 2 -9.97 -13.42 -6.84
C VAL A 2 -8.73 -12.90 -7.56
N GLU A 3 -8.54 -11.60 -7.56
CA GLU A 3 -7.41 -10.93 -8.21
C GLU A 3 -6.67 -10.05 -7.21
N THR A 4 -5.39 -9.85 -7.42
CA THR A 4 -4.54 -9.02 -6.57
C THR A 4 -3.67 -8.16 -7.46
N ILE A 5 -3.73 -6.86 -7.26
CA ILE A 5 -2.92 -5.86 -7.98
C ILE A 5 -1.92 -5.27 -7.00
N GLU A 6 -0.66 -5.28 -7.38
CA GLU A 6 0.46 -4.80 -6.57
C GLU A 6 0.59 -3.28 -6.70
N ILE A 7 0.75 -2.60 -5.56
CA ILE A 7 0.91 -1.13 -5.51
C ILE A 7 2.34 -0.78 -5.11
N GLY A 8 2.86 -1.46 -4.08
CA GLY A 8 4.23 -1.27 -3.60
C GLY A 8 4.30 -1.08 -2.08
N PRO A 9 5.52 -0.99 -1.51
CA PRO A 9 5.74 -0.94 -0.06
C PRO A 9 5.56 0.46 0.53
N ALA A 10 5.64 1.49 -0.33
CA ALA A 10 5.69 2.92 -0.04
C ALA A 10 5.42 3.69 -1.35
N PRO A 11 5.18 5.01 -1.30
CA PRO A 11 5.15 5.87 -2.47
C PRO A 11 6.41 5.71 -3.34
N CYS A 12 6.25 5.77 -4.66
CA CYS A 12 7.31 5.37 -5.59
C CYS A 12 8.53 6.30 -5.64
N ASP A 13 8.40 7.57 -5.23
CA ASP A 13 9.51 8.51 -5.13
C ASP A 13 10.17 8.52 -3.72
N GLU A 14 9.73 7.64 -2.81
CA GLU A 14 10.18 7.58 -1.43
C GLU A 14 11.06 6.34 -1.16
N ALA A 15 12.04 6.49 -0.27
CA ALA A 15 12.83 5.36 0.19
C ALA A 15 12.00 4.44 1.10
N CYS A 16 11.97 3.14 0.79
CA CYS A 16 11.30 2.12 1.59
C CYS A 16 12.28 1.26 2.40
N ALA A 17 11.76 0.56 3.40
CA ALA A 17 12.50 -0.41 4.22
C ALA A 17 13.17 -1.48 3.35
N GLN A 18 14.43 -1.80 3.65
CA GLN A 18 15.20 -2.80 2.92
C GLN A 18 15.33 -4.09 3.72
N VAL A 19 15.13 -5.23 3.06
CA VAL A 19 15.30 -6.53 3.70
C VAL A 19 16.74 -6.66 4.18
N GLY A 20 16.91 -6.99 5.46
CA GLY A 20 18.21 -7.02 6.14
C GLY A 20 18.45 -5.85 7.10
N ASP A 21 17.65 -4.78 7.04
CA ASP A 21 17.68 -3.72 8.04
C ASP A 21 17.27 -4.23 9.43
N MET A 22 17.90 -3.69 10.48
CA MET A 22 17.70 -4.14 11.87
C MET A 22 16.24 -4.10 12.34
N ARG A 23 15.45 -3.13 11.85
CA ARG A 23 14.02 -2.94 12.17
C ARG A 23 13.13 -3.10 10.94
N TYR A 24 13.57 -3.93 9.98
CA TYR A 24 12.91 -4.08 8.69
C TYR A 24 11.42 -4.42 8.81
N LEU A 25 11.07 -5.42 9.64
CA LEU A 25 9.69 -5.91 9.74
C LEU A 25 8.76 -4.83 10.30
N GLU A 26 9.22 -4.12 11.33
CA GLU A 26 8.46 -3.04 11.95
C GLU A 26 8.34 -1.85 11.01
N ARG A 27 9.43 -1.46 10.32
CA ARG A 27 9.44 -0.34 9.39
C ARG A 27 8.55 -0.60 8.18
N SER A 28 8.71 -1.74 7.51
CA SER A 28 7.92 -2.13 6.33
C SER A 28 6.42 -2.19 6.61
N ARG A 29 6.01 -2.70 7.79
CA ARG A 29 4.61 -2.67 8.21
C ARG A 29 4.09 -1.27 8.46
N ALA A 30 4.90 -0.41 9.10
CA ALA A 30 4.54 0.98 9.34
C ALA A 30 4.37 1.75 8.03
N GLU A 31 5.32 1.61 7.09
CA GLU A 31 5.25 2.18 5.74
C GLU A 31 4.02 1.72 4.98
N CYS A 32 3.77 0.40 4.90
CA CYS A 32 2.58 -0.12 4.22
C CYS A 32 1.27 0.37 4.87
N THR A 33 1.23 0.50 6.20
CA THR A 33 0.04 0.98 6.91
C THR A 33 -0.23 2.45 6.59
N ALA A 34 0.80 3.29 6.69
CA ALA A 34 0.72 4.71 6.35
C ALA A 34 0.32 4.90 4.87
N PHE A 35 0.86 4.05 3.98
CA PHE A 35 0.56 4.13 2.56
C PHE A 35 -0.88 3.75 2.24
N ILE A 36 -1.43 2.70 2.88
CA ILE A 36 -2.86 2.36 2.76
C ILE A 36 -3.74 3.54 3.20
N ASN A 37 -3.41 4.16 4.33
CA ASN A 37 -4.17 5.29 4.85
C ASN A 37 -4.10 6.49 3.90
N GLN A 38 -2.93 6.78 3.34
CA GLN A 38 -2.74 7.86 2.38
C GLN A 38 -3.48 7.60 1.05
N ILE A 39 -3.44 6.36 0.55
CA ILE A 39 -4.21 5.98 -0.65
C ILE A 39 -5.70 6.21 -0.41
N ARG A 40 -6.24 5.86 0.76
CA ARG A 40 -7.64 6.12 1.10
C ARG A 40 -7.97 7.61 1.17
N ARG A 41 -7.09 8.43 1.75
CA ARG A 41 -7.24 9.90 1.77
C ARG A 41 -7.23 10.49 0.36
N THR A 42 -6.40 9.96 -0.54
CA THR A 42 -6.17 10.52 -1.88
C THR A 42 -7.19 10.04 -2.90
N LEU A 43 -7.47 8.73 -2.94
CA LEU A 43 -8.28 8.06 -3.97
C LEU A 43 -9.65 7.61 -3.47
N GLY A 44 -9.94 7.84 -2.20
CA GLY A 44 -11.17 7.42 -1.52
C GLY A 44 -11.13 5.98 -1.00
N GLU A 45 -12.14 5.62 -0.21
CA GLU A 45 -12.32 4.26 0.29
C GLU A 45 -12.56 3.26 -0.86
N PRO A 46 -12.09 2.01 -0.72
CA PRO A 46 -12.35 0.97 -1.69
C PRO A 46 -13.87 0.74 -1.86
N PRO A 47 -14.36 0.57 -3.10
CA PRO A 47 -15.75 0.17 -3.34
C PRO A 47 -15.99 -1.28 -2.93
N ASP A 48 -17.26 -1.69 -2.92
CA ASP A 48 -17.66 -3.08 -2.70
C ASP A 48 -16.87 -4.04 -3.60
N GLY A 49 -16.23 -5.03 -2.97
CA GLY A 49 -15.43 -6.03 -3.66
C GLY A 49 -13.96 -5.68 -3.85
N ALA A 50 -13.53 -4.46 -3.53
CA ALA A 50 -12.12 -4.08 -3.43
C ALA A 50 -11.68 -3.92 -1.97
N SER A 51 -10.42 -4.22 -1.67
CA SER A 51 -9.82 -3.94 -0.35
C SER A 51 -8.31 -3.72 -0.46
N LEU A 52 -7.80 -2.72 0.24
CA LEU A 52 -6.35 -2.51 0.42
C LEU A 52 -5.86 -3.42 1.55
N PHE A 53 -4.76 -4.13 1.32
CA PHE A 53 -4.17 -5.00 2.33
C PHE A 53 -2.65 -5.06 2.19
N ILE A 54 -2.00 -5.47 3.29
CA ILE A 54 -0.55 -5.73 3.29
C ILE A 54 -0.34 -7.21 2.98
N LYS A 55 0.39 -7.50 1.91
CA LYS A 55 0.78 -8.85 1.50
C LYS A 55 2.23 -9.09 1.89
N SER A 56 2.50 -10.28 2.42
CA SER A 56 3.86 -10.78 2.65
C SER A 56 4.26 -11.74 1.52
N SER A 57 5.39 -11.50 0.88
CA SER A 57 5.94 -12.31 -0.21
C SER A 57 7.31 -12.86 0.19
N ALA A 58 7.42 -14.18 0.37
CA ALA A 58 8.68 -14.81 0.77
C ALA A 58 9.60 -15.03 -0.44
N HIS A 59 10.83 -14.51 -0.37
CA HIS A 59 11.89 -14.66 -1.37
C HIS A 59 13.19 -15.15 -0.73
N ASP A 60 14.18 -15.49 -1.56
CA ASP A 60 15.48 -16.05 -1.13
C ASP A 60 16.24 -15.13 -0.15
N PHE A 61 16.01 -13.82 -0.23
CA PHE A 61 16.66 -12.82 0.62
C PHE A 61 15.86 -12.44 1.87
N GLY A 62 14.63 -12.94 2.00
CA GLY A 62 13.74 -12.66 3.12
C GLY A 62 12.28 -12.45 2.67
N THR A 63 11.43 -12.09 3.62
CA THR A 63 10.00 -11.83 3.35
C THR A 63 9.78 -10.35 3.09
N TYR A 64 9.37 -10.02 1.87
CA TYR A 64 8.97 -8.68 1.48
C TYR A 64 7.54 -8.37 1.92
N TRP A 65 7.23 -7.10 2.22
CA TRP A 65 5.90 -6.63 2.56
C TRP A 65 5.51 -5.47 1.64
N GLU A 66 4.30 -5.53 1.09
CA GLU A 66 3.81 -4.57 0.11
C GLU A 66 2.30 -4.32 0.27
N VAL A 67 1.86 -3.14 -0.15
CA VAL A 67 0.45 -2.82 -0.32
C VAL A 67 -0.05 -3.37 -1.64
N VAL A 68 -1.24 -3.97 -1.58
CA VAL A 68 -1.92 -4.55 -2.72
C VAL A 68 -3.43 -4.28 -2.62
N VAL A 69 -4.12 -4.27 -3.76
CA VAL A 69 -5.59 -4.27 -3.81
C VAL A 69 -6.10 -5.67 -4.12
N LYS A 70 -6.98 -6.20 -3.27
CA LYS A 70 -7.71 -7.46 -3.50
C LYS A 70 -9.03 -7.16 -4.17
N VAL A 71 -9.30 -7.82 -5.29
CA VAL A 71 -10.64 -7.88 -5.88
C VAL A 71 -11.25 -9.25 -5.57
N THR A 72 -12.36 -9.25 -4.83
CA THR A 72 -13.03 -10.50 -4.42
C THR A 72 -13.82 -11.14 -5.58
N GLY A 73 -14.02 -12.45 -5.49
CA GLY A 73 -14.88 -13.18 -6.44
C GLY A 73 -16.36 -13.14 -6.03
N GLY A 74 -17.24 -13.55 -6.94
CA GLY A 74 -18.68 -13.66 -6.66
C GLY A 74 -19.46 -12.34 -6.71
N LEU A 75 -18.84 -11.28 -7.26
CA LEU A 75 -19.45 -9.97 -7.45
C LEU A 75 -20.39 -9.97 -8.66
N SER A 76 -21.36 -9.03 -8.66
CA SER A 76 -22.06 -8.65 -9.88
C SER A 76 -21.09 -8.07 -10.92
N ALA A 77 -21.50 -7.98 -12.18
CA ALA A 77 -20.68 -7.39 -13.23
C ALA A 77 -20.27 -5.95 -12.88
N ASP A 78 -21.23 -5.11 -12.47
CA ASP A 78 -21.00 -3.71 -12.12
C ASP A 78 -20.07 -3.55 -10.91
N ALA A 79 -20.27 -4.36 -9.86
CA ALA A 79 -19.41 -4.32 -8.68
C ALA A 79 -17.99 -4.80 -8.99
N ARG A 80 -17.86 -5.81 -9.86
CA ARG A 80 -16.56 -6.28 -10.34
C ARG A 80 -15.84 -5.20 -11.16
N GLU A 81 -16.54 -4.52 -12.05
CA GLU A 81 -15.98 -3.43 -12.86
C GLU A 81 -15.50 -2.29 -11.97
N ALA A 82 -16.30 -1.84 -11.00
CA ALA A 82 -15.91 -0.80 -10.06
C ALA A 82 -14.69 -1.20 -9.19
N ALA A 83 -14.66 -2.45 -8.71
CA ALA A 83 -13.55 -2.95 -7.91
C ALA A 83 -12.24 -3.04 -8.70
N ILE A 84 -12.30 -3.50 -9.96
CA ILE A 84 -11.15 -3.55 -10.86
C ILE A 84 -10.68 -2.15 -11.23
N ALA A 85 -11.60 -1.23 -11.53
CA ALA A 85 -11.27 0.16 -11.85
C ALA A 85 -10.58 0.86 -10.67
N TYR A 86 -11.05 0.63 -9.43
CA TYR A 86 -10.37 1.14 -8.23
C TYR A 86 -8.96 0.54 -8.09
N ALA A 87 -8.81 -0.76 -8.30
CA ALA A 87 -7.53 -1.43 -8.17
C ALA A 87 -6.47 -0.91 -9.16
N TYR A 88 -6.84 -0.72 -10.43
CA TYR A 88 -5.95 -0.10 -11.41
C TYR A 88 -5.68 1.37 -11.11
N ARG A 89 -6.68 2.13 -10.63
CA ARG A 89 -6.47 3.53 -10.24
C ARG A 89 -5.47 3.64 -9.08
N CYS A 90 -5.51 2.72 -8.10
CA CYS A 90 -4.50 2.67 -7.06
C CYS A 90 -3.09 2.39 -7.62
N GLU A 91 -2.97 1.50 -8.60
CA GLU A 91 -1.66 1.18 -9.20
C GLU A 91 -1.11 2.37 -10.00
N SER A 92 -1.95 3.05 -10.77
CA SER A 92 -1.52 4.14 -11.66
C SER A 92 -1.46 5.52 -11.00
N GLU A 93 -2.26 5.76 -9.96
CA GLU A 93 -2.47 7.08 -9.36
C GLU A 93 -2.23 7.09 -7.84
N SER A 94 -1.61 6.05 -7.26
CA SER A 94 -1.18 6.13 -5.86
C SER A 94 -0.23 7.32 -5.66
N PRO A 95 -0.27 7.95 -4.47
CA PRO A 95 0.64 9.06 -4.16
C PRO A 95 2.10 8.66 -4.36
N THR A 96 2.89 9.54 -4.97
CA THR A 96 4.31 9.28 -5.23
C THR A 96 5.22 9.71 -4.09
N THR A 97 4.73 10.57 -3.17
CA THR A 97 5.42 11.02 -1.95
C THR A 97 4.53 10.95 -0.71
N TRP A 98 5.12 10.99 0.49
CA TRP A 98 4.35 10.99 1.75
C TRP A 98 3.66 12.33 2.02
N ASP A 99 2.39 12.29 2.41
CA ASP A 99 1.66 13.46 2.94
C ASP A 99 1.96 13.70 4.43
N ASP A 100 1.52 14.85 4.96
CA ASP A 100 1.77 15.25 6.36
C ASP A 100 1.21 14.24 7.37
N ASP A 101 0.07 13.62 7.05
CA ASP A 101 -0.57 12.63 7.90
C ASP A 101 0.25 11.34 7.94
N ALA A 102 0.72 10.84 6.80
CA ALA A 102 1.59 9.67 6.73
C ALA A 102 2.94 9.93 7.41
N ARG A 103 3.54 11.11 7.22
CA ARG A 103 4.77 11.53 7.92
C ARG A 103 4.60 11.50 9.44
N ARG A 104 3.44 11.96 9.93
CA ARG A 104 3.10 11.90 11.36
C ARG A 104 2.90 10.47 11.83
N GLU A 105 2.13 9.66 11.12
CA GLU A 105 1.92 8.22 11.42
C GLU A 105 3.26 7.48 11.53
N LEU A 106 4.17 7.72 10.58
CA LEU A 106 5.50 7.11 10.54
C LEU A 106 6.40 7.61 11.69
N THR A 107 6.33 8.89 12.03
CA THR A 107 7.05 9.47 13.17
C THR A 107 6.59 8.86 14.49
N GLU A 108 5.27 8.74 14.69
CA GLU A 108 4.67 8.12 15.87
C GLU A 108 5.02 6.62 15.98
N ALA A 109 5.16 5.93 14.85
CA ALA A 109 5.66 4.55 14.78
C ALA A 109 7.18 4.43 14.99
N GLY A 110 7.91 5.54 15.12
CA GLY A 110 9.36 5.55 15.33
C GLY A 110 10.19 5.32 14.06
N PHE A 111 9.64 5.71 12.90
CA PHE A 111 10.26 5.65 11.57
C PHE A 111 10.10 6.98 10.80
N PRO A 112 10.57 8.12 11.33
CA PRO A 112 10.40 9.40 10.67
C PRO A 112 11.06 9.41 9.27
N VAL A 113 10.37 10.03 8.31
CA VAL A 113 10.82 10.20 6.92
C VAL A 113 11.04 11.68 6.62
N SER A 114 12.12 12.00 5.90
CA SER A 114 12.46 13.38 5.54
C SER A 114 11.65 13.84 4.33
N GLU A 115 11.50 15.15 4.14
CA GLU A 115 10.96 15.70 2.88
C GLU A 115 11.91 15.34 1.73
N VAL A 116 11.35 14.86 0.62
CA VAL A 116 12.08 14.75 -0.63
C VAL A 116 12.19 16.18 -1.18
N VAL A 117 13.40 16.73 -1.17
CA VAL A 117 13.74 18.08 -1.66
C VAL A 117 13.62 18.19 -3.16
#